data_AF-A0A945PRW1-F1
#
_entry.id   AF-A0A945PRW1-F1
#
_cell.length_a   1.000
_cell.length_b   1.000
_cell.length_c   1.000
_cell.angle_alpha   90.00
_cell.angle_beta   90.00
_cell.angle_gamma   90.00
#
_symmetry.space_group_name_H-M   'P 1'
#
loop_
_entity.id
_entity.type
_entity.pdbx_description
1 polymer ?
#
loop_
_entity_poly.entity_id
_entity_poly.type
_entity_poly.pdbx_seq_one_letter_code
_entity_poly.pdbx_strand_id
1 'polypeptide(L)'
;AWATFTNVTAEQFGEGSFDKGLYMRIPFEAFLATSTLRGGSLSFRPLTRDGGQLLLMQHRLYGIVEGGNVDHVMHKWDRFMD
;
A
#
# COMPACT_ATOMS: atom_id res chain seq x y z
N ALA A 1 -1.71 -7.33 0.88
CA ALA A 1 -1.22 -7.82 2.19
C ALA A 1 0.23 -7.41 2.39
N TRP A 2 0.74 -7.40 3.63
CA TRP A 2 2.16 -7.20 3.96
C TRP A 2 2.58 -8.03 5.18
N ALA A 3 3.89 -8.25 5.30
CA ALA A 3 4.55 -8.76 6.48
C ALA A 3 5.89 -8.05 6.68
N THR A 4 6.27 -7.76 7.92
CA THR A 4 7.47 -6.98 8.24
C THR A 4 8.29 -7.68 9.32
N PHE A 5 9.58 -7.86 9.04
CA PHE A 5 10.54 -8.51 9.94
C PHE A 5 11.56 -7.50 10.46
N THR A 6 12.05 -7.75 11.66
CA THR A 6 13.04 -6.92 12.35
C THR A 6 14.12 -7.81 12.97
N ASN A 7 15.23 -7.20 13.39
CA ASN A 7 16.37 -7.88 13.99
C ASN A 7 16.25 -8.08 15.51
N VAL A 8 15.19 -7.58 16.16
CA VAL A 8 14.93 -7.87 17.57
C VAL A 8 14.49 -9.32 17.76
N THR A 9 14.74 -9.90 18.94
CA THR A 9 14.33 -11.29 19.23
C THR A 9 12.80 -11.41 19.35
N ALA A 10 12.27 -12.62 19.22
CA ALA A 10 10.82 -12.85 19.33
C ALA A 10 10.28 -12.48 20.72
N GLU A 11 11.06 -12.70 21.78
CA GLU A 11 10.71 -12.33 23.15
C GLU A 11 10.65 -10.81 23.33
N GLN A 12 11.57 -10.08 22.69
CA GLN A 12 11.58 -8.62 22.69
C GLN A 12 10.50 -8.03 21.79
N PHE A 13 10.17 -8.71 20.69
CA PHE A 13 9.05 -8.37 19.83
C PHE A 13 7.74 -8.52 20.60
N GLY A 14 7.53 -9.65 21.29
CA GLY A 14 6.38 -9.97 22.14
C GLY A 14 5.52 -11.10 21.57
N GLU A 15 4.19 -10.96 21.56
CA GLU A 15 3.29 -11.92 20.89
C GLU A 15 3.48 -11.85 19.37
N GLY A 16 3.94 -12.97 18.80
CA GLY A 16 4.34 -13.08 17.40
C GLY A 16 5.82 -12.74 17.17
N SER A 17 6.31 -13.02 15.95
CA SER A 17 7.71 -12.72 15.55
C SER A 17 7.81 -11.68 14.42
N PHE A 18 6.67 -11.17 13.94
CA PHE A 18 6.60 -10.22 12.82
C PHE A 18 5.28 -9.45 12.81
N ASP A 19 5.29 -8.28 12.16
CA ASP A 19 4.08 -7.48 11.91
C ASP A 19 3.38 -7.97 10.64
N LYS A 20 2.05 -7.99 10.63
CA LYS A 20 1.26 -8.47 9.49
C LYS A 20 -0.01 -7.68 9.29
N GLY A 21 -0.39 -7.50 8.02
CA GLY A 21 -1.63 -6.83 7.67
C GLY A 21 -2.18 -7.25 6.32
N LEU A 22 -3.50 -7.17 6.19
CA LEU A 22 -4.21 -7.30 4.92
C LEU A 22 -4.74 -5.92 4.52
N TYR A 23 -4.64 -5.60 3.24
CA TYR A 23 -5.31 -4.45 2.68
C TYR A 23 -6.05 -4.86 1.41
N MET A 24 -7.19 -4.23 1.19
CA MET A 24 -8.01 -4.40 0.01
C MET A 24 -8.35 -3.01 -0.54
N ARG A 25 -8.17 -2.84 -1.85
CA ARG A 25 -8.53 -1.61 -2.55
C ARG A 25 -9.75 -1.88 -3.42
N ILE A 26 -10.79 -1.09 -3.23
CA ILE A 26 -12.04 -1.17 -3.98
C ILE A 26 -12.04 -0.03 -5.01
N PRO A 27 -11.92 -0.32 -6.31
CA PRO A 27 -11.94 0.72 -7.35
C PRO A 27 -13.37 1.20 -7.56
N PHE A 28 -13.65 2.49 -7.37
CA PHE A 28 -15.03 2.99 -7.52
C PHE A 28 -15.47 3.13 -8.97
N GLU A 29 -14.52 3.19 -9.91
CA GLU A 29 -14.79 3.22 -11.35
C GLU A 29 -15.69 2.06 -11.82
N ALA A 30 -15.53 0.87 -11.23
CA ALA A 30 -16.32 -0.30 -11.59
C ALA A 30 -17.74 -0.30 -10.99
N PHE A 31 -18.02 0.58 -10.02
CA PHE A 31 -19.27 0.58 -9.25
C PHE A 31 -20.08 1.87 -9.39
N LEU A 32 -19.46 3.00 -9.74
CA LEU A 32 -20.11 4.30 -9.86
C LEU A 32 -20.40 4.65 -11.32
N ALA A 33 -21.55 5.29 -11.57
CA ALA A 33 -21.94 5.78 -12.89
C ALA A 33 -21.12 7.01 -13.38
N THR A 34 -20.29 7.58 -12.51
CA THR A 34 -19.39 8.69 -12.84
C THR A 34 -17.96 8.20 -12.98
N SER A 35 -17.24 8.70 -13.99
CA SER A 35 -15.81 8.42 -14.14
C SER A 35 -15.04 9.00 -12.95
N THR A 36 -14.21 8.17 -12.30
CA THR A 36 -13.36 8.58 -11.19
C THR A 36 -12.17 7.65 -11.03
N LEU A 37 -11.00 8.22 -10.73
CA LEU A 37 -9.81 7.45 -10.33
C LEU A 37 -9.79 7.13 -8.82
N ARG A 38 -10.85 7.51 -8.09
CA ARG A 38 -10.93 7.30 -6.65
C ARG A 38 -11.26 5.84 -6.34
N GLY A 39 -10.77 5.39 -5.19
CA GLY A 39 -11.10 4.08 -4.65
C GLY A 39 -11.10 4.11 -3.13
N GLY A 40 -11.83 3.18 -2.53
CA GLY A 40 -11.81 2.94 -1.09
C GLY A 40 -10.66 2.01 -0.74
N SER A 41 -10.10 2.18 0.46
CA SER A 41 -9.10 1.26 1.02
C SER A 41 -9.59 0.75 2.37
N LEU A 42 -9.58 -0.57 2.53
CA LEU A 42 -9.77 -1.24 3.81
C LEU A 42 -8.46 -1.89 4.22
N SER A 43 -8.06 -1.71 5.48
CA SER A 43 -6.88 -2.35 6.05
C SER A 43 -7.20 -3.00 7.38
N PHE A 44 -6.76 -4.25 7.55
CA PHE A 44 -6.91 -5.04 8.76
C PHE A 44 -5.53 -5.44 9.29
N ARG A 45 -5.30 -5.16 10.58
CA ARG A 45 -4.06 -5.47 11.30
C ARG A 45 -4.43 -6.05 12.68
N PRO A 46 -4.33 -7.38 12.87
CA PRO A 46 -4.87 -8.05 14.06
C PRO A 46 -4.10 -7.74 15.35
N LEU A 47 -2.82 -7.39 15.26
CA LEU A 47 -1.98 -6.98 16.39
C LEU A 47 -1.09 -5.83 15.94
N THR A 48 -1.12 -4.70 16.65
CA THR A 48 -0.28 -3.53 16.36
C THR A 48 1.01 -3.62 17.15
N ARG A 49 1.95 -4.45 16.67
CA ARG A 49 3.35 -4.38 17.08
C ARG A 49 4.15 -3.72 15.98
N ASP A 50 4.86 -2.65 16.33
CA ASP A 50 5.38 -1.69 15.35
C ASP A 50 6.80 -2.01 14.87
N GLY A 51 7.22 -3.27 14.98
CA GLY A 51 8.52 -3.74 14.47
C GLY A 51 8.56 -3.67 12.94
N GLY A 52 8.96 -2.52 12.41
CA GLY A 52 9.02 -2.23 10.99
C GLY A 52 7.89 -1.35 10.45
N GLN A 53 7.08 -0.72 11.31
CA GLN A 53 6.05 0.20 10.83
C GLN A 53 6.67 1.39 10.09
N LEU A 54 6.20 1.63 8.86
CA LEU A 54 6.58 2.82 8.10
C LEU A 54 6.08 4.09 8.79
N LEU A 55 6.89 5.14 8.77
CA LEU A 55 6.48 6.46 9.21
C LEU A 55 5.27 6.94 8.39
N LEU A 56 4.21 7.34 9.10
CA LEU A 56 3.01 7.95 8.55
C LEU A 56 3.35 9.38 8.12
N MET A 57 3.55 9.57 6.83
CA MET A 57 3.95 10.85 6.24
C MET A 57 2.85 11.31 5.27
N GLN A 58 2.24 12.46 5.54
CA GLN A 58 1.09 12.96 4.77
C GLN A 58 1.42 13.22 3.30
N HIS A 59 2.63 13.66 2.98
CA HIS A 59 3.02 14.09 1.64
C HIS A 59 4.31 13.39 1.19
N ARG A 60 4.22 12.10 0.79
CA ARG A 60 5.34 11.45 0.11
C ARG A 60 5.45 11.99 -1.31
N LEU A 61 6.54 12.71 -1.60
CA LEU A 61 6.81 13.31 -2.91
C LEU A 61 6.65 12.31 -4.06
N TYR A 62 7.11 11.08 -3.88
CA TYR A 62 6.95 10.01 -4.86
C TYR A 62 5.48 9.79 -5.25
N GLY A 63 4.57 9.73 -4.28
CA GLY A 63 3.14 9.52 -4.55
C GLY A 63 2.45 10.69 -5.24
N ILE A 64 3.03 11.89 -5.19
CA ILE A 64 2.52 13.08 -5.88
C ILE A 64 3.01 13.08 -7.33
N VAL A 65 4.28 12.74 -7.55
CA VAL A 65 4.93 12.84 -8.87
C VAL A 65 4.61 11.64 -9.76
N GLU A 66 4.39 10.45 -9.20
CA GLU A 66 4.09 9.23 -9.97
C GLU A 66 2.88 9.40 -10.91
N GLY A 67 1.84 10.13 -10.48
CA GLY A 67 0.63 10.35 -11.29
C GLY A 67 0.78 11.38 -12.41
N GLY A 68 1.82 12.22 -12.37
CA GLY A 68 2.04 13.30 -13.34
C GLY A 68 3.05 12.98 -14.44
N ASN A 69 3.76 11.85 -14.34
CA ASN A 69 4.81 11.50 -15.31
C ASN A 69 4.21 10.74 -16.51
N VAL A 70 4.05 11.44 -17.62
CA VAL A 70 3.53 10.92 -18.90
C VAL A 70 4.36 9.73 -19.39
N ASP A 71 5.68 9.76 -19.23
CA ASP A 71 6.57 8.67 -19.68
C ASP A 71 6.26 7.36 -18.96
N HIS A 72 5.88 7.43 -17.67
CA HIS A 72 5.53 6.26 -16.86
C HIS A 72 4.17 5.67 -17.25
N VAL A 73 3.21 6.52 -17.64
CA VAL A 73 1.91 6.08 -18.16
C VAL A 73 2.12 5.36 -19.48
N MET A 74 2.84 5.97 -20.42
CA MET A 74 3.09 5.38 -21.74
C MET A 74 3.84 4.05 -21.66
N HIS A 75 4.87 3.94 -20.82
CA HIS A 75 5.60 2.67 -20.62
C HIS A 75 4.75 1.55 -20.01
N LYS A 76 3.70 1.87 -19.22
CA LYS A 76 2.75 0.86 -18.71
C LYS A 76 1.78 0.40 -19.80
N TRP A 77 1.34 1.31 -20.67
CA TRP A 77 0.47 0.98 -21.80
C TRP A 77 1.20 0.13 -22.85
N ASP A 78 2.45 0.47 -23.20
CA ASP A 78 3.25 -0.32 -24.13
C ASP A 78 3.44 -1.76 -23.62
N ARG A 79 3.82 -1.94 -22.35
CA ARG A 79 3.95 -3.28 -21.73
C ARG A 79 2.64 -4.06 -21.57
N PHE A 80 1.49 -3.38 -21.64
CA PHE A 80 0.20 -4.06 -21.58
C PHE A 80 -0.26 -4.53 -22.97
N MET A 81 0.16 -3.83 -24.02
CA MET A 81 -0.23 -4.11 -25.40
C MET A 81 0.76 -5.04 -26.14
N ASP A 82 1.99 -5.20 -25.64
CA ASP A 82 2.91 -6.30 -25.99
C ASP A 82 2.49 -7.63 -25.34
#